data_AF-A0A7S0RHM2-F1
#
_entry.id   AF-A0A7S0RHM2-F1
#
_cell.length_a   1.000
_cell.length_b   1.000
_cell.length_c   1.000
_cell.angle_alpha   90.00
_cell.angle_beta   90.00
_cell.angle_gamma   90.00
#
_symmetry.space_group_name_H-M   'P 1'
#
loop_
_entity.id
_entity.type
_entity.pdbx_description
1 polymer ?
#
loop_
_entity_poly.entity_id
_entity_poly.type
_entity_poly.pdbx_seq_one_letter_code
_entity_poly.pdbx_strand_id
1 'polypeptide(L)'
;MNTVLDDNCTLCLPNGERIKLNPNTMKALFEVQDLAVASPATVSRCGMVYMPPEDLGWRPYIATWMAKCVLAEPVGARQETCDYLLGLFNEHVDDTLNWIRRNTQESVPSVDINLVTSMSFILKALFQPERKLDFKREAGELNPIIARLFVYALMWGLGGNMISTKWEAFDEWVRERFGSTLCNFPPQGFCFDYFFDQGADFHITKWDNKVPEFVYDEKKPYFEMLVPTLDTVRFSFLLEILMEVEKSVLFTGDTGVGKSVIIVDSLAQLSEPKNILPVTIYFSAQTAAIDTQLLIESKLEKKRKTRFGAPYGKKIVVFVDDVNMPARETYGAQPPIELLRQFQDFRGFYDRKKLFWKDIEDM
;
A
#
# COMPACT_ATOMS: atom_id res chain seq x y z
N MET A 1 -9.06 -24.09 -23.11
CA MET A 1 -7.71 -23.56 -23.37
C MET A 1 -6.68 -24.62 -23.76
N ASN A 2 -6.85 -25.90 -23.39
CA ASN A 2 -5.85 -26.94 -23.69
C ASN A 2 -5.42 -27.06 -25.16
N THR A 3 -6.34 -26.91 -26.11
CA THR A 3 -6.06 -26.92 -27.57
C THR A 3 -5.49 -25.61 -28.11
N VAL A 4 -5.51 -24.55 -27.31
CA VAL A 4 -4.88 -23.26 -27.61
C VAL A 4 -3.42 -23.29 -27.20
N LEU A 5 -3.13 -23.94 -26.08
CA LEU A 5 -1.80 -24.02 -25.49
C LEU A 5 -0.94 -25.13 -26.09
N ASP A 6 -1.53 -26.07 -26.84
CA ASP A 6 -0.78 -27.09 -27.57
C ASP A 6 -0.37 -26.59 -28.98
N ASP A 7 0.35 -27.44 -29.71
CA ASP A 7 0.84 -27.14 -31.07
C ASP A 7 -0.30 -26.86 -32.07
N ASN A 8 -1.55 -27.21 -31.75
CA ASN A 8 -2.68 -26.94 -32.63
C ASN A 8 -3.05 -25.45 -32.63
N CYS A 9 -2.74 -24.71 -31.56
CA CYS A 9 -3.02 -23.27 -31.43
C CYS A 9 -4.47 -22.92 -31.80
N THR A 10 -5.44 -23.77 -31.47
CA THR A 10 -6.84 -23.66 -31.91
C THR A 10 -7.77 -23.47 -30.72
N LEU A 11 -8.49 -22.34 -30.71
CA LEU A 11 -9.55 -22.05 -29.76
C LEU A 11 -10.85 -22.69 -30.22
N CYS A 12 -11.28 -23.73 -29.50
CA CYS A 12 -12.58 -24.37 -29.70
C CYS A 12 -13.62 -23.70 -28.79
N LEU A 13 -14.69 -23.17 -29.38
CA LEU A 13 -15.79 -22.53 -28.68
C LEU A 13 -16.95 -23.52 -28.42
N PRO A 14 -17.78 -23.31 -27.39
CA PRO A 14 -18.90 -24.20 -27.07
C PRO A 14 -19.95 -24.35 -28.17
N ASN A 15 -20.07 -23.34 -29.05
CA ASN A 15 -20.94 -23.38 -30.23
C ASN A 15 -20.38 -24.23 -31.39
N GLY A 16 -19.20 -24.85 -31.20
CA GLY A 16 -18.54 -25.69 -32.21
C GLY A 16 -17.60 -24.93 -33.14
N GLU A 17 -17.54 -23.60 -33.07
CA GLU A 17 -16.61 -22.80 -33.85
C GLU A 17 -15.16 -23.07 -33.41
N ARG A 18 -14.27 -23.11 -34.40
CA ARG A 18 -12.84 -23.34 -34.20
C ARG A 18 -12.06 -22.18 -34.80
N ILE A 19 -11.35 -21.47 -33.94
CA ILE A 19 -10.55 -20.30 -34.33
C ILE A 19 -9.08 -20.70 -34.22
N LYS A 20 -8.39 -20.76 -35.36
CA LYS A 20 -6.94 -21.02 -35.38
C LYS A 20 -6.18 -19.72 -35.11
N LEU A 21 -5.38 -19.71 -34.05
CA LEU A 21 -4.54 -18.58 -33.69
C LEU A 21 -3.22 -18.63 -34.47
N ASN A 22 -2.69 -17.47 -34.82
CA ASN A 22 -1.40 -17.36 -35.51
C ASN A 22 -0.27 -17.23 -34.48
N PRO A 23 0.59 -18.24 -34.29
CA PRO A 23 1.64 -18.23 -33.27
C PRO A 23 2.76 -17.21 -33.55
N ASN A 24 2.86 -16.70 -34.78
CA ASN A 24 3.83 -15.66 -35.14
C ASN A 24 3.39 -14.26 -34.69
N THR A 25 2.07 -14.02 -34.60
CA THR A 25 1.52 -12.70 -34.29
C THR A 25 0.81 -12.64 -32.94
N MET A 26 0.42 -13.79 -32.37
CA MET A 26 -0.30 -13.87 -31.11
C MET A 26 0.51 -14.64 -30.07
N LYS A 27 0.62 -14.08 -28.87
CA LYS A 27 1.25 -14.71 -27.70
C LYS A 27 0.28 -14.60 -26.52
N ALA A 28 0.21 -15.66 -25.72
CA ALA A 28 -0.47 -15.65 -24.44
C ALA A 28 0.60 -15.67 -23.34
N LEU A 29 0.56 -14.69 -22.46
CA LEU A 29 1.42 -14.61 -21.29
C LEU A 29 0.54 -14.72 -20.05
N PHE A 30 1.00 -15.49 -19.07
CA PHE A 30 0.34 -15.62 -17.78
C PHE A 30 1.34 -15.19 -16.71
N GLU A 31 0.97 -14.19 -15.92
CA GLU A 31 1.67 -13.84 -14.70
C GLU A 31 0.88 -14.44 -13.54
N VAL A 32 1.50 -15.41 -12.86
CA VAL A 32 0.87 -16.19 -11.79
C VAL A 32 1.83 -16.29 -10.62
N GLN A 33 1.28 -16.29 -9.40
CA GLN A 33 2.07 -16.49 -8.19
C GLN A 33 2.56 -17.93 -8.07
N ASP A 34 1.70 -18.90 -8.37
CA ASP A 34 2.00 -20.33 -8.32
C ASP A 34 1.17 -21.12 -9.34
N LEU A 35 1.53 -22.40 -9.50
CA LEU A 35 0.86 -23.37 -10.36
C LEU A 35 0.35 -24.58 -9.57
N ALA A 36 0.11 -24.44 -8.26
CA ALA A 36 -0.18 -25.55 -7.35
C ALA A 36 -1.44 -26.34 -7.74
N VAL A 37 -2.38 -25.69 -8.43
CA VAL A 37 -3.65 -26.28 -8.89
C VAL A 37 -3.61 -26.68 -10.38
N ALA A 38 -2.48 -26.49 -11.06
CA ALA A 38 -2.33 -26.86 -12.46
C ALA A 38 -1.82 -28.31 -12.59
N SER A 39 -2.36 -29.04 -13.57
CA SER A 39 -1.86 -30.38 -13.86
C SER A 39 -0.51 -30.32 -14.60
N PRO A 40 0.43 -31.26 -14.34
CA PRO A 40 1.71 -31.29 -15.05
C PRO A 40 1.58 -31.33 -16.58
N ALA A 41 0.52 -31.94 -17.10
CA ALA A 41 0.22 -31.98 -18.52
C ALA A 41 -0.20 -30.63 -19.11
N THR A 42 -0.71 -29.71 -18.29
CA THR A 42 -1.00 -28.32 -18.71
C THR A 42 0.28 -27.49 -18.68
N VAL A 43 1.08 -27.65 -17.62
CA VAL A 43 2.36 -26.97 -17.43
C VAL A 43 3.35 -27.33 -18.53
N SER A 44 3.40 -28.60 -18.96
CA SER A 44 4.33 -29.06 -20.00
C SER A 44 4.12 -28.44 -21.39
N ARG A 45 2.99 -27.76 -21.62
CA ARG A 45 2.65 -27.11 -22.89
C ARG A 45 3.02 -25.62 -22.91
N CYS A 46 3.42 -25.08 -21.77
CA CYS A 46 3.73 -23.67 -21.62
C CYS A 46 5.23 -23.49 -21.41
N GLY A 47 5.81 -22.43 -22.00
CA GLY A 47 7.16 -21.99 -21.64
C GLY A 47 7.16 -21.43 -20.22
N MET A 48 8.02 -21.97 -19.35
CA MET A 48 8.15 -21.53 -17.97
C MET A 48 9.32 -20.58 -17.83
N VAL A 49 9.05 -19.36 -17.35
CA VAL A 49 10.08 -18.41 -16.92
C VAL A 49 9.91 -18.22 -15.43
N TYR A 50 10.85 -18.74 -14.66
CA TYR A 50 10.85 -18.61 -13.20
C TYR A 50 11.70 -17.40 -12.81
N MET A 51 11.14 -16.50 -12.00
CA MET A 51 11.84 -15.32 -11.47
C MET A 51 11.84 -15.40 -9.94
N PRO A 52 12.94 -15.85 -9.31
CA PRO A 52 13.09 -15.79 -7.87
C PRO A 52 13.02 -14.33 -7.39
N PRO A 53 12.24 -14.00 -6.35
CA PRO A 53 12.21 -12.65 -5.79
C PRO A 53 13.59 -12.18 -5.29
N GLU A 54 14.43 -13.12 -4.83
CA GLU A 54 15.77 -12.87 -4.32
C GLU A 54 16.75 -12.37 -5.39
N ASP A 55 16.52 -12.74 -6.66
CA ASP A 55 17.42 -12.37 -7.77
C ASP A 55 17.30 -10.89 -8.15
N LEU A 56 16.10 -10.31 -8.01
CA LEU A 56 15.88 -8.89 -8.28
C LEU A 56 16.33 -8.03 -7.09
N GLY A 57 15.97 -8.45 -5.87
CA GLY A 57 16.19 -7.70 -4.65
C GLY A 57 15.51 -6.32 -4.64
N TRP A 58 15.74 -5.53 -3.58
CA TRP A 58 15.11 -4.21 -3.43
C TRP A 58 15.91 -3.05 -4.04
N ARG A 59 17.21 -3.24 -4.30
CA ARG A 59 18.13 -2.18 -4.75
C ARG A 59 17.75 -1.56 -6.10
N PRO A 60 17.38 -2.32 -7.15
CA PRO A 60 16.97 -1.72 -8.42
C PRO A 60 15.73 -0.84 -8.29
N TYR A 61 14.80 -1.24 -7.42
CA TYR A 61 13.62 -0.44 -7.10
C TYR A 61 14.01 0.88 -6.42
N ILE A 62 14.85 0.84 -5.38
CA ILE A 62 15.29 2.07 -4.69
C ILE A 62 16.08 2.98 -5.62
N ALA A 63 16.95 2.46 -6.48
CA ALA A 63 17.65 3.28 -7.48
C ALA A 63 16.66 4.03 -8.40
N THR A 64 15.61 3.34 -8.85
CA THR A 64 14.56 3.93 -9.68
C THR A 64 13.73 4.95 -8.91
N TRP A 65 13.37 4.65 -7.66
CA TRP A 65 12.62 5.54 -6.78
C TRP A 65 13.40 6.81 -6.46
N MET A 66 14.69 6.71 -6.14
CA MET A 66 15.58 7.85 -5.91
C MET A 66 15.60 8.79 -7.11
N ALA A 67 15.81 8.24 -8.32
CA ALA A 67 15.86 9.02 -9.54
C ALA A 67 14.54 9.73 -9.86
N LYS A 68 13.40 9.06 -9.64
CA LYS A 68 12.07 9.58 -10.02
C LYS A 68 11.38 10.43 -8.96
N CYS A 69 11.67 10.21 -7.68
CA CYS A 69 10.91 10.79 -6.57
C CYS A 69 11.75 11.72 -5.69
N VAL A 70 13.08 11.59 -5.68
CA VAL A 70 13.96 12.36 -4.78
C VAL A 70 14.80 13.35 -5.58
N LEU A 71 15.45 12.89 -6.65
CA LEU A 71 16.27 13.73 -7.52
C LEU A 71 15.43 14.61 -8.44
N ALA A 72 14.31 14.08 -8.94
CA ALA A 72 13.40 14.82 -9.80
C ALA A 72 12.49 15.79 -9.02
N GLU A 73 12.00 16.82 -9.70
CA GLU A 73 10.93 17.69 -9.20
C GLU A 73 9.66 16.84 -8.88
N PRO A 74 8.93 17.16 -7.80
CA PRO A 74 8.99 18.42 -7.05
C PRO A 74 9.95 18.44 -5.85
N VAL A 75 10.66 17.34 -5.58
CA VAL A 75 11.63 17.27 -4.46
C VAL A 75 12.94 17.94 -4.84
N GLY A 76 13.51 17.58 -6.00
CA GLY A 76 14.68 18.26 -6.58
C GLY A 76 15.91 18.25 -5.67
N ALA A 77 16.14 17.16 -4.91
CA ALA A 77 17.25 17.08 -3.97
C ALA A 77 18.62 17.08 -4.67
N ARG A 78 19.67 17.55 -3.98
CA ARG A 78 21.04 17.50 -4.49
C ARG A 78 21.51 16.04 -4.60
N GLN A 79 22.44 15.77 -5.52
CA GLN A 79 23.02 14.43 -5.68
C GLN A 79 23.68 13.95 -4.38
N GLU A 80 24.37 14.82 -3.65
CA GLU A 80 24.99 14.50 -2.35
C GLU A 80 23.97 14.01 -1.31
N THR A 81 22.78 14.60 -1.26
CA THR A 81 21.68 14.15 -0.38
C THR A 81 21.16 12.79 -0.82
N CYS A 82 21.09 12.55 -2.13
CA CYS A 82 20.69 11.26 -2.67
C CYS A 82 21.70 10.17 -2.32
N ASP A 83 22.99 10.46 -2.46
CA ASP A 83 24.08 9.53 -2.12
C ASP A 83 24.09 9.22 -0.62
N TYR A 84 23.85 10.23 0.23
CA TYR A 84 23.69 10.04 1.67
C TYR A 84 22.51 9.12 2.00
N LEU A 85 21.32 9.38 1.45
CA LEU A 85 20.14 8.56 1.68
C LEU A 85 20.35 7.13 1.17
N LEU A 86 20.94 6.95 -0.02
CA LEU A 86 21.28 5.63 -0.54
C LEU A 86 22.29 4.89 0.34
N GLY A 87 23.22 5.61 0.97
CA GLY A 87 24.10 5.09 2.01
C GLY A 87 23.33 4.48 3.17
N LEU A 88 22.35 5.22 3.72
CA LEU A 88 21.48 4.73 4.81
C LEU A 88 20.71 3.46 4.40
N PHE A 89 20.17 3.43 3.19
CA PHE A 89 19.50 2.23 2.66
C PHE A 89 20.44 1.02 2.64
N ASN A 90 21.64 1.17 2.07
CA ASN A 90 22.60 0.09 1.95
C ASN A 90 23.15 -0.39 3.30
N GLU A 91 23.29 0.51 4.27
CA GLU A 91 23.86 0.20 5.58
C GLU A 91 22.85 -0.47 6.53
N HIS A 92 21.56 -0.19 6.40
CA HIS A 92 20.59 -0.53 7.45
C HIS A 92 19.45 -1.44 7.00
N VAL A 93 19.06 -1.44 5.73
CA VAL A 93 17.86 -2.16 5.30
C VAL A 93 18.04 -3.68 5.39
N ASP A 94 19.14 -4.23 4.87
CA ASP A 94 19.37 -5.68 4.90
C ASP A 94 19.49 -6.21 6.34
N ASP A 95 20.19 -5.49 7.22
CA ASP A 95 20.30 -5.84 8.64
C ASP A 95 18.92 -5.83 9.33
N THR A 96 18.09 -4.82 9.04
CA THR A 96 16.73 -4.71 9.58
C THR A 96 15.85 -5.86 9.08
N LEU A 97 15.86 -6.13 7.76
CA LEU A 97 15.10 -7.22 7.17
C LEU A 97 15.51 -8.57 7.78
N ASN A 98 16.82 -8.83 7.88
CA ASN A 98 17.35 -10.04 8.50
C ASN A 98 16.90 -10.19 9.96
N TRP A 99 16.89 -9.09 10.72
CA TRP A 99 16.41 -9.11 12.09
C TRP A 99 14.90 -9.42 12.16
N ILE A 100 14.08 -8.76 11.33
CA ILE A 100 12.63 -8.98 11.26
C ILE A 100 12.34 -10.44 10.94
N ARG A 101 12.96 -10.99 9.88
CA ARG A 101 12.76 -12.37 9.44
C ARG A 101 13.14 -13.41 10.49
N ARG A 102 14.10 -13.10 11.37
CA ARG A 102 14.57 -14.02 12.43
C ARG A 102 13.78 -13.91 13.73
N ASN A 103 13.38 -12.70 14.12
CA ASN A 103 12.91 -12.44 15.48
C ASN A 103 11.41 -12.19 15.58
N THR A 104 10.73 -11.97 14.45
CA THR A 104 9.36 -11.49 14.42
C THR A 104 8.44 -12.39 13.61
N GLN A 105 7.15 -12.11 13.72
CA GLN A 105 6.11 -12.72 12.91
C GLN A 105 5.25 -11.61 12.35
N GLU A 106 4.95 -11.68 11.06
CA GLU A 106 4.10 -10.70 10.40
C GLU A 106 2.64 -11.14 10.41
N SER A 107 1.72 -10.16 10.48
CA SER A 107 0.28 -10.40 10.36
C SER A 107 -0.09 -10.91 8.97
N VAL A 108 0.53 -10.33 7.93
CA VAL A 108 0.35 -10.75 6.54
C VAL A 108 1.71 -11.13 5.97
N PRO A 109 1.88 -12.35 5.39
CA PRO A 109 3.15 -12.73 4.77
C PRO A 109 3.58 -11.71 3.72
N SER A 110 4.82 -11.24 3.82
CA SER A 110 5.38 -10.25 2.91
C SER A 110 6.67 -10.73 2.26
N VAL A 111 7.06 -10.07 1.17
CA VAL A 111 8.39 -10.19 0.57
C VAL A 111 9.20 -8.93 0.87
N ASP A 112 10.53 -9.06 0.96
CA ASP A 112 11.41 -7.97 1.39
C ASP A 112 11.28 -6.72 0.51
N ILE A 113 11.19 -6.88 -0.81
CA ILE A 113 10.98 -5.76 -1.73
C ILE A 113 9.66 -5.01 -1.45
N ASN A 114 8.61 -5.68 -0.98
CA ASN A 114 7.34 -5.04 -0.62
C ASN A 114 7.46 -4.19 0.65
N LEU A 115 8.21 -4.67 1.65
CA LEU A 115 8.49 -3.89 2.87
C LEU A 115 9.32 -2.64 2.53
N VAL A 116 10.38 -2.79 1.74
CA VAL A 116 11.21 -1.64 1.30
C VAL A 116 10.42 -0.68 0.42
N THR A 117 9.52 -1.20 -0.42
CA THR A 117 8.59 -0.38 -1.20
C THR A 117 7.67 0.44 -0.27
N SER A 118 7.09 -0.18 0.76
CA SER A 118 6.26 0.50 1.77
C SER A 118 7.04 1.61 2.48
N MET A 119 8.27 1.33 2.91
CA MET A 119 9.18 2.35 3.48
C MET A 119 9.42 3.52 2.52
N SER A 120 9.67 3.24 1.23
CA SER A 120 9.91 4.29 0.23
C SER A 120 8.68 5.17 -0.02
N PHE A 121 7.45 4.62 0.10
CA PHE A 121 6.22 5.40 -0.02
C PHE A 121 6.01 6.32 1.19
N ILE A 122 6.37 5.88 2.39
CA ILE A 122 6.36 6.73 3.59
C ILE A 122 7.34 7.89 3.42
N LEU A 123 8.57 7.62 2.96
CA LEU A 123 9.54 8.69 2.65
C LEU A 123 9.02 9.63 1.56
N LYS A 124 8.47 9.08 0.47
CA LYS A 124 7.86 9.89 -0.60
C LYS A 124 6.79 10.82 -0.07
N ALA A 125 5.98 10.36 0.89
CA ALA A 125 4.93 11.16 1.51
C ALA A 125 5.50 12.26 2.44
N LEU A 126 6.56 11.94 3.19
CA LEU A 126 7.23 12.89 4.08
C LEU A 126 8.08 13.93 3.32
N PHE A 127 8.48 13.61 2.09
CA PHE A 127 9.26 14.50 1.22
C PHE A 127 8.39 15.37 0.30
N GLN A 128 7.06 15.23 0.36
CA GLN A 128 6.18 16.10 -0.42
C GLN A 128 6.42 17.59 -0.09
N PRO A 129 6.35 18.51 -1.07
CA PRO A 129 6.56 19.94 -0.85
C PRO A 129 5.69 20.55 0.25
N GLU A 130 4.48 20.03 0.44
CA GLU A 130 3.52 20.43 1.47
C GLU A 130 4.07 20.23 2.89
N ARG A 131 5.05 19.33 3.05
CA ARG A 131 5.75 19.05 4.30
C ARG A 131 6.84 20.08 4.61
N LYS A 132 7.15 20.98 3.67
CA LYS A 132 8.07 22.12 3.82
C LYS A 132 9.49 21.75 4.27
N LEU A 133 9.94 20.54 3.94
CA LEU A 133 11.34 20.18 4.08
C LEU A 133 12.15 20.87 2.97
N ASP A 134 13.10 21.72 3.34
CA ASP A 134 13.96 22.40 2.37
C ASP A 134 15.17 21.53 2.02
N PHE A 135 15.11 20.87 0.87
CA PHE A 135 16.20 20.05 0.32
C PHE A 135 17.39 20.87 -0.19
N LYS A 136 17.32 22.21 -0.15
CA LYS A 136 18.43 23.10 -0.51
C LYS A 136 19.26 23.54 0.68
N ARG A 137 18.91 23.12 1.91
CA ARG A 137 19.75 23.34 3.10
C ARG A 137 21.14 22.72 2.93
N GLU A 138 22.09 23.21 3.72
CA GLU A 138 23.43 22.62 3.78
C GLU A 138 23.37 21.19 4.34
N ALA A 139 24.27 20.32 3.87
CA ALA A 139 24.26 18.90 4.19
C ALA A 139 24.32 18.63 5.71
N GLY A 140 25.04 19.46 6.47
CA GLY A 140 25.15 19.34 7.92
C GLY A 140 23.84 19.54 8.68
N GLU A 141 22.89 20.31 8.12
CA GLU A 141 21.57 20.54 8.72
C GLU A 141 20.51 19.58 8.15
N LEU A 142 20.61 19.27 6.86
CA LEU A 142 19.64 18.42 6.17
C LEU A 142 19.81 16.93 6.53
N ASN A 143 21.05 16.42 6.55
CA ASN A 143 21.31 15.00 6.76
C ASN A 143 20.76 14.47 8.09
N PRO A 144 20.87 15.19 9.23
CA PRO A 144 20.22 14.77 10.48
C PRO A 144 18.68 14.69 10.41
N ILE A 145 18.03 15.52 9.58
CA ILE A 145 16.59 15.44 9.35
C ILE A 145 16.27 14.21 8.48
N ILE A 146 17.01 14.00 7.40
CA ILE A 146 16.86 12.84 6.52
C ILE A 146 17.07 11.53 7.28
N ALA A 147 18.09 11.46 8.17
CA ALA A 147 18.35 10.30 9.02
C ALA A 147 17.16 9.96 9.92
N ARG A 148 16.59 10.97 10.58
CA ARG A 148 15.39 10.84 11.43
C ARG A 148 14.17 10.33 10.65
N LEU A 149 13.90 10.92 9.48
CA LEU A 149 12.79 10.51 8.61
C LEU A 149 13.02 9.12 8.00
N PHE A 150 14.27 8.77 7.71
CA PHE A 150 14.66 7.42 7.28
C PHE A 150 14.33 6.39 8.35
N VAL A 151 14.74 6.61 9.60
CA VAL A 151 14.44 5.70 10.72
C VAL A 151 12.92 5.58 10.94
N TYR A 152 12.18 6.69 10.84
CA TYR A 152 10.71 6.66 10.91
C TYR A 152 10.07 5.78 9.84
N ALA A 153 10.49 5.97 8.58
CA ALA A 153 9.96 5.21 7.46
C ALA A 153 10.40 3.75 7.51
N LEU A 154 11.60 3.46 8.01
CA LEU A 154 12.09 2.10 8.24
C LEU A 154 11.25 1.39 9.29
N MET A 155 10.99 2.05 10.41
CA MET A 155 10.17 1.54 11.51
C MET A 155 8.75 1.18 11.03
N TRP A 156 8.06 2.08 10.33
CA TRP A 156 6.70 1.83 9.85
C TRP A 156 6.65 0.96 8.59
N GLY A 157 7.58 1.13 7.66
CA GLY A 157 7.57 0.44 6.38
C GLY A 157 8.04 -1.00 6.47
N LEU A 158 9.05 -1.29 7.29
CA LEU A 158 9.55 -2.64 7.52
C LEU A 158 8.87 -3.29 8.74
N GLY A 159 8.71 -2.52 9.83
CA GLY A 159 8.18 -3.03 11.09
C GLY A 159 6.65 -2.94 11.25
N GLY A 160 5.94 -2.13 10.47
CA GLY A 160 4.51 -1.90 10.68
C GLY A 160 3.62 -3.13 10.50
N ASN A 161 4.09 -4.15 9.77
CA ASN A 161 3.36 -5.41 9.53
C ASN A 161 3.62 -6.47 10.61
N MET A 162 4.45 -6.16 11.61
CA MET A 162 4.76 -7.09 12.71
C MET A 162 3.61 -7.14 13.70
N ILE A 163 3.36 -8.33 14.26
CA ILE A 163 2.38 -8.48 15.34
C ILE A 163 2.78 -7.66 16.58
N SER A 164 1.78 -7.16 17.31
CA SER A 164 1.97 -6.27 18.46
C SER A 164 2.87 -6.85 19.57
N THR A 165 2.89 -8.18 19.74
CA THR A 165 3.75 -8.85 20.73
C THR A 165 5.24 -8.74 20.44
N LYS A 166 5.63 -8.29 19.24
CA LYS A 166 7.03 -8.10 18.82
C LYS A 166 7.49 -6.65 18.88
N TRP A 167 6.60 -5.71 19.22
CA TRP A 167 6.92 -4.29 19.22
C TRP A 167 7.98 -3.90 20.24
N GLU A 168 7.96 -4.49 21.44
CA GLU A 168 8.96 -4.23 22.49
C GLU A 168 10.36 -4.63 22.04
N ALA A 169 10.53 -5.88 21.57
CA ALA A 169 11.82 -6.34 21.06
C ALA A 169 12.33 -5.53 19.86
N PHE A 170 11.43 -5.08 18.99
CA PHE A 170 11.80 -4.22 17.86
C PHE A 170 12.19 -2.82 18.30
N ASP A 171 11.48 -2.25 19.27
CA ASP A 171 11.81 -0.95 19.86
C ASP A 171 13.20 -0.96 20.49
N GLU A 172 13.51 -1.97 21.29
CA GLU A 172 14.85 -2.16 21.87
C GLU A 172 15.93 -2.21 20.78
N TRP A 173 15.69 -3.00 19.73
CA TRP A 173 16.64 -3.13 18.62
C TRP A 173 16.82 -1.82 17.84
N VAL A 174 15.73 -1.10 17.54
CA VAL A 174 15.77 0.19 16.85
C VAL A 174 16.56 1.21 17.68
N ARG A 175 16.32 1.26 19.00
CA ARG A 175 17.03 2.17 19.91
C ARG A 175 18.50 1.84 20.05
N GLU A 176 18.84 0.55 20.16
CA GLU A 176 20.23 0.10 20.19
C GLU A 176 20.97 0.47 18.88
N ARG A 177 20.32 0.23 17.73
CA ARG A 177 20.95 0.43 16.42
C ARG A 177 21.08 1.90 16.03
N PHE A 178 20.08 2.73 16.33
CA PHE A 178 19.98 4.09 15.79
C PHE A 178 20.04 5.19 16.84
N GLY A 179 19.89 4.87 18.13
CA GLY A 179 19.76 5.85 19.22
C GLY A 179 20.97 6.76 19.40
N SER A 180 22.17 6.26 19.11
CA SER A 180 23.43 7.01 19.25
C SER A 180 23.86 7.76 17.99
N THR A 181 23.27 7.44 16.83
CA THR A 181 23.78 7.88 15.52
C THR A 181 22.75 8.64 14.70
N LEU A 182 21.58 8.06 14.44
CA LEU A 182 20.62 8.59 13.47
C LEU A 182 19.39 9.21 14.13
N CYS A 183 18.87 8.60 15.18
CA CYS A 183 17.59 8.99 15.77
C CYS A 183 17.50 8.57 17.24
N ASN A 184 17.66 9.54 18.14
CA ASN A 184 17.57 9.32 19.58
C ASN A 184 16.12 9.48 20.08
N PHE A 185 15.38 8.37 20.16
CA PHE A 185 14.03 8.37 20.72
C PHE A 185 14.05 8.56 22.25
N PRO A 186 13.13 9.37 22.83
CA PRO A 186 13.03 9.49 24.28
C PRO A 186 12.72 8.13 24.95
N PRO A 187 13.16 7.90 26.20
CA PRO A 187 13.17 6.57 26.82
C PRO A 187 11.80 6.03 27.21
N GLN A 188 10.74 6.84 27.20
CA GLN A 188 9.39 6.39 27.55
C GLN A 188 8.62 5.86 26.33
N GLY A 189 7.86 4.78 26.47
CA GLY A 189 7.05 4.22 25.37
C GLY A 189 7.90 3.64 24.24
N PHE A 190 7.24 3.17 23.18
CA PHE A 190 7.89 2.59 22.02
C PHE A 190 8.18 3.66 20.96
N CYS A 191 9.11 3.38 20.05
CA CYS A 191 9.44 4.22 18.89
C CYS A 191 8.20 4.55 18.04
N PHE A 192 7.20 3.66 17.99
CA PHE A 192 5.90 3.88 17.34
C PHE A 192 5.01 4.94 18.02
N ASP A 193 5.33 5.34 19.25
CA ASP A 193 4.60 6.37 20.00
C ASP A 193 5.08 7.80 19.65
N TYR A 194 6.03 7.90 18.73
CA TYR A 194 6.63 9.15 18.29
C TYR A 194 6.39 9.44 16.81
N PHE A 195 6.42 10.73 16.48
CA PHE A 195 6.41 11.26 15.12
C PHE A 195 7.36 12.45 15.01
N PHE A 196 7.56 12.92 13.78
CA PHE A 196 8.44 14.04 13.49
C PHE A 196 7.60 15.27 13.14
N ASP A 197 7.64 16.28 14.01
CA ASP A 197 6.80 17.47 13.87
C ASP A 197 7.43 18.49 12.90
N GLN A 198 6.75 18.72 11.78
CA GLN A 198 7.13 19.72 10.78
C GLN A 198 7.20 21.14 11.38
N GLY A 199 6.32 21.47 12.33
CA GLY A 199 6.30 22.78 12.98
C GLY A 199 7.52 23.01 13.88
N ALA A 200 8.17 21.92 14.31
CA ALA A 200 9.36 21.93 15.13
C ALA A 200 10.57 21.37 14.37
N ASP A 201 10.73 21.72 13.09
CA ASP A 201 11.88 21.28 12.25
C ASP A 201 12.15 19.76 12.31
N PHE A 202 11.07 18.99 12.20
CA PHE A 202 11.08 17.52 12.26
C PHE A 202 11.73 16.98 13.54
N HIS A 203 11.53 17.63 14.69
CA HIS A 203 11.92 17.07 15.98
C HIS A 203 10.97 15.95 16.42
N ILE A 204 11.54 14.98 17.14
CA ILE A 204 10.82 13.83 17.68
C ILE A 204 9.81 14.34 18.72
N THR A 205 8.54 14.01 18.52
CA THR A 205 7.43 14.44 19.37
C THR A 205 6.51 13.26 19.64
N LYS A 206 5.94 13.18 20.85
CA LYS A 206 4.98 12.12 21.21
C LYS A 206 3.63 12.33 20.55
N TRP A 207 3.00 11.25 20.09
CA TRP A 207 1.63 11.28 19.58
C TRP A 207 0.62 11.78 20.61
N ASP A 208 0.86 11.57 21.92
CA ASP A 208 0.04 12.10 23.02
C ASP A 208 -0.25 13.61 22.87
N ASN A 209 0.74 14.38 22.41
CA ASN A 209 0.59 15.83 22.24
C ASN A 209 -0.38 16.21 21.12
N LYS A 210 -0.75 15.25 20.25
CA LYS A 210 -1.70 15.42 19.15
C LYS A 210 -3.06 14.75 19.42
N VAL A 211 -3.23 14.06 20.55
CA VAL A 211 -4.54 13.47 20.90
C VAL A 211 -5.46 14.60 21.38
N PRO A 212 -6.55 14.91 20.65
CA PRO A 212 -7.48 15.94 21.08
C PRO A 212 -8.26 15.45 22.31
N GLU A 213 -8.66 16.40 23.17
CA GLU A 213 -9.55 16.08 24.29
C GLU A 213 -10.91 15.61 23.77
N PHE A 214 -11.44 14.56 24.38
CA PHE A 214 -12.77 14.06 24.05
C PHE A 214 -13.83 15.08 24.51
N VAL A 215 -14.64 15.55 23.56
CA VAL A 215 -15.78 16.42 23.84
C VAL A 215 -17.07 15.62 23.65
N TYR A 216 -17.78 15.38 24.74
CA TYR A 216 -19.07 14.69 24.72
C TYR A 216 -20.15 15.57 24.09
N ASP A 217 -20.92 15.00 23.17
CA ASP A 217 -22.08 15.64 22.55
C ASP A 217 -23.33 14.79 22.75
N GLU A 218 -24.22 15.23 23.65
CA GLU A 218 -25.47 14.54 23.97
C GLU A 218 -26.39 14.36 22.75
N LYS A 219 -26.23 15.19 21.71
CA LYS A 219 -27.05 15.12 20.49
C LYS A 219 -26.58 14.03 19.52
N LYS A 220 -25.35 13.55 19.66
CA LYS A 220 -24.80 12.50 18.81
C LYS A 220 -25.13 11.12 19.39
N PRO A 221 -25.62 10.17 18.57
CA PRO A 221 -25.77 8.80 19.01
C PRO A 221 -24.44 8.24 19.53
N TYR A 222 -24.49 7.44 20.60
CA TYR A 222 -23.29 6.87 21.23
C TYR A 222 -22.39 6.11 20.25
N PHE A 223 -22.97 5.39 19.28
CA PHE A 223 -22.24 4.63 18.28
C PHE A 223 -21.54 5.50 17.21
N GLU A 224 -21.81 6.80 17.16
CA GLU A 224 -21.12 7.77 16.28
C GLU A 224 -20.05 8.58 17.02
N MET A 225 -19.98 8.47 18.35
CA MET A 225 -18.96 9.17 19.14
C MET A 225 -17.66 8.37 19.19
N LEU A 226 -16.64 8.82 18.47
CA LEU A 226 -15.29 8.30 18.57
C LEU A 226 -14.52 9.02 19.68
N VAL A 227 -13.98 8.26 20.63
CA VAL A 227 -13.04 8.78 21.62
C VAL A 227 -11.66 8.83 20.98
N PRO A 228 -11.02 10.01 20.86
CA PRO A 228 -9.67 10.11 20.33
C PRO A 228 -8.68 9.36 21.23
N THR A 229 -7.89 8.48 20.61
CA THR A 229 -6.80 7.73 21.25
C THR A 229 -5.50 7.90 20.47
N LEU A 230 -4.38 7.45 21.06
CA LEU A 230 -3.08 7.41 20.38
C LEU A 230 -3.17 6.66 19.03
N ASP A 231 -3.88 5.53 19.00
CA ASP A 231 -4.10 4.76 17.76
C ASP A 231 -4.87 5.53 16.71
N THR A 232 -5.96 6.22 17.11
CA THR A 232 -6.76 7.01 16.17
C THR A 232 -5.89 8.06 15.48
N VAL A 233 -5.07 8.80 16.22
CA VAL A 233 -4.22 9.87 15.65
C VAL A 233 -3.10 9.29 14.79
N ARG A 234 -2.39 8.29 15.31
CA ARG A 234 -1.24 7.66 14.66
C ARG A 234 -1.61 7.02 13.33
N PHE A 235 -2.67 6.21 13.32
CA PHE A 235 -3.08 5.52 12.10
C PHE A 235 -3.82 6.45 11.12
N SER A 236 -4.57 7.46 11.61
CA SER A 236 -5.13 8.50 10.75
C SER A 236 -4.02 9.26 10.01
N PHE A 237 -2.93 9.60 10.69
CA PHE A 237 -1.78 10.25 10.07
C PHE A 237 -1.16 9.38 8.97
N LEU A 238 -0.89 8.11 9.26
CA LEU A 238 -0.31 7.19 8.26
C LEU A 238 -1.23 7.02 7.04
N LEU A 239 -2.54 6.91 7.27
CA LEU A 239 -3.53 6.86 6.21
C LEU A 239 -3.50 8.14 5.37
N GLU A 240 -3.52 9.32 5.99
CA GLU A 240 -3.48 10.61 5.31
C GLU A 240 -2.24 10.74 4.42
N ILE A 241 -1.04 10.54 4.97
CA ILE A 241 0.19 10.76 4.22
C ILE A 241 0.33 9.78 3.04
N LEU A 242 -0.11 8.52 3.21
CA LEU A 242 -0.04 7.52 2.14
C LEU A 242 -1.09 7.75 1.06
N MET A 243 -2.26 8.28 1.44
CA MET A 243 -3.30 8.69 0.49
C MET A 243 -2.83 9.85 -0.39
N GLU A 244 -2.07 10.81 0.13
CA GLU A 244 -1.51 11.94 -0.63
C GLU A 244 -0.57 11.48 -1.75
N VAL A 245 0.14 10.37 -1.56
CA VAL A 245 1.00 9.76 -2.59
C VAL A 245 0.30 8.63 -3.37
N GLU A 246 -1.03 8.56 -3.24
CA GLU A 246 -1.92 7.62 -3.93
C GLU A 246 -1.62 6.14 -3.65
N LYS A 247 -1.12 5.85 -2.44
CA LYS A 247 -0.81 4.48 -2.02
C LYS A 247 -1.93 3.93 -1.15
N SER A 248 -2.54 2.84 -1.60
CA SER A 248 -3.49 2.06 -0.79
C SER A 248 -2.80 1.43 0.42
N VAL A 249 -3.51 1.38 1.55
CA VAL A 249 -3.01 0.87 2.83
C VAL A 249 -3.87 -0.29 3.30
N LEU A 250 -3.24 -1.32 3.87
CA LEU A 250 -3.92 -2.43 4.52
C LEU A 250 -3.80 -2.29 6.03
N PHE A 251 -4.93 -2.21 6.73
CA PHE A 251 -4.98 -2.17 8.19
C PHE A 251 -5.25 -3.57 8.73
N THR A 252 -4.33 -4.10 9.53
CA THR A 252 -4.42 -5.43 10.12
C THR A 252 -4.57 -5.35 11.64
N GLY A 253 -5.21 -6.35 12.22
CA GLY A 253 -5.39 -6.46 13.67
C GLY A 253 -6.63 -7.26 14.02
N ASP A 254 -6.82 -7.56 15.30
CA ASP A 254 -7.91 -8.41 15.78
C ASP A 254 -9.29 -7.78 15.54
N THR A 255 -10.33 -8.61 15.53
CA THR A 255 -11.70 -8.14 15.38
C THR A 255 -12.12 -7.31 16.61
N GLY A 256 -12.79 -6.18 16.38
CA GLY A 256 -13.32 -5.34 17.45
C GLY A 256 -12.34 -4.31 18.04
N VAL A 257 -11.12 -4.17 17.51
CA VAL A 257 -10.12 -3.18 17.98
C VAL A 257 -10.29 -1.77 17.40
N GLY A 258 -11.42 -1.49 16.74
CA GLY A 258 -11.73 -0.14 16.23
C GLY A 258 -11.15 0.23 14.86
N LYS A 259 -10.54 -0.72 14.12
CA LYS A 259 -9.93 -0.46 12.78
C LYS A 259 -10.87 0.28 11.82
N SER A 260 -12.07 -0.25 11.61
CA SER A 260 -13.04 0.30 10.66
C SER A 260 -13.53 1.67 11.12
N VAL A 261 -13.68 1.88 12.42
CA VAL A 261 -14.09 3.18 13.00
C VAL A 261 -13.02 4.24 12.77
N ILE A 262 -11.74 3.90 13.00
CA ILE A 262 -10.62 4.81 12.74
C ILE A 262 -10.63 5.23 11.27
N ILE A 263 -10.66 4.28 10.32
CA ILE A 263 -10.59 4.59 8.89
C ILE A 263 -11.79 5.44 8.44
N VAL A 264 -13.01 5.07 8.85
CA VAL A 264 -14.22 5.81 8.47
C VAL A 264 -14.18 7.23 9.01
N ASP A 265 -13.76 7.42 10.26
CA ASP A 265 -13.60 8.76 10.86
C ASP A 265 -12.51 9.58 10.14
N SER A 266 -11.32 9.00 9.90
CA SER A 266 -10.25 9.69 9.16
C SER A 266 -10.72 10.14 7.78
N LEU A 267 -11.40 9.26 7.04
CA LEU A 267 -11.90 9.56 5.70
C LEU A 267 -13.01 10.62 5.73
N ALA A 268 -13.87 10.61 6.74
CA ALA A 268 -14.88 11.64 6.93
C ALA A 268 -14.24 13.02 7.19
N GLN A 269 -13.22 13.08 8.06
CA GLN A 269 -12.48 14.31 8.36
C GLN A 269 -11.70 14.84 7.15
N LEU A 270 -11.19 13.96 6.28
CA LEU A 270 -10.46 14.33 5.08
C LEU A 270 -11.36 14.65 3.87
N SER A 271 -12.65 14.30 3.92
CA SER A 271 -13.65 14.48 2.85
C SER A 271 -13.68 15.89 2.27
N GLU A 272 -13.89 16.90 3.12
CA GLU A 272 -13.92 18.30 2.69
C GLU A 272 -12.52 18.87 2.42
N PRO A 273 -11.54 18.76 3.33
CA PRO A 273 -10.23 19.41 3.16
C PRO A 273 -9.44 18.90 1.94
N LYS A 274 -9.60 17.63 1.58
CA LYS A 274 -8.88 16.99 0.46
C LYS A 274 -9.77 16.75 -0.76
N ASN A 275 -11.02 17.21 -0.74
CA ASN A 275 -12.01 16.96 -1.79
C ASN A 275 -12.17 15.47 -2.13
N ILE A 276 -12.17 14.59 -1.13
CA ILE A 276 -12.37 13.16 -1.34
C ILE A 276 -13.84 12.77 -1.18
N LEU A 277 -14.25 11.71 -1.87
CA LEU A 277 -15.53 11.05 -1.71
C LEU A 277 -15.29 9.64 -1.17
N PRO A 278 -15.41 9.43 0.16
CA PRO A 278 -15.19 8.12 0.74
C PRO A 278 -16.35 7.18 0.40
N VAL A 279 -16.01 5.95 0.05
CA VAL A 279 -16.95 4.89 -0.30
C VAL A 279 -16.57 3.64 0.47
N THR A 280 -17.44 3.19 1.36
CA THR A 280 -17.23 1.96 2.11
C THR A 280 -17.87 0.77 1.39
N ILE A 281 -17.10 -0.30 1.26
CA ILE A 281 -17.55 -1.60 0.75
C ILE A 281 -17.41 -2.61 1.88
N TYR A 282 -18.51 -3.20 2.30
CA TYR A 282 -18.52 -4.27 3.28
C TYR A 282 -18.46 -5.61 2.56
N PHE A 283 -17.36 -6.33 2.71
CA PHE A 283 -17.30 -7.70 2.22
C PHE A 283 -18.00 -8.65 3.17
N SER A 284 -18.53 -9.71 2.59
CA SER A 284 -19.17 -10.84 3.26
C SER A 284 -18.77 -12.12 2.55
N ALA A 285 -19.03 -13.27 3.16
CA ALA A 285 -18.77 -14.56 2.53
C ALA A 285 -19.47 -14.74 1.17
N GLN A 286 -20.59 -14.03 0.92
CA GLN A 286 -21.36 -14.14 -0.31
C GLN A 286 -21.06 -13.04 -1.34
N THR A 287 -20.19 -12.08 -1.03
CA THR A 287 -19.86 -11.00 -1.95
C THR A 287 -19.19 -11.58 -3.19
N ALA A 288 -19.78 -11.38 -4.37
CA ALA A 288 -19.20 -11.78 -5.64
C ALA A 288 -18.43 -10.64 -6.31
N ALA A 289 -17.51 -10.97 -7.22
CA ALA A 289 -16.73 -9.95 -7.95
C ALA A 289 -17.62 -8.97 -8.74
N ILE A 290 -18.77 -9.43 -9.21
CA ILE A 290 -19.73 -8.56 -9.91
C ILE A 290 -20.32 -7.51 -8.97
N ASP A 291 -20.60 -7.86 -7.72
CA ASP A 291 -21.20 -6.94 -6.74
C ASP A 291 -20.19 -5.83 -6.38
N THR A 292 -18.93 -6.21 -6.17
CA THR A 292 -17.82 -5.27 -5.95
C THR A 292 -17.68 -4.30 -7.13
N GLN A 293 -17.69 -4.82 -8.36
CA GLN A 293 -17.60 -4.00 -9.58
C GLN A 293 -18.77 -3.03 -9.67
N LEU A 294 -20.01 -3.50 -9.50
CA LEU A 294 -21.20 -2.67 -9.61
C LEU A 294 -21.26 -1.59 -8.52
N LEU A 295 -20.81 -1.90 -7.31
CA LEU A 295 -20.75 -0.94 -6.22
C LEU A 295 -19.77 0.19 -6.52
N ILE A 296 -18.57 -0.14 -7.01
CA ILE A 296 -17.59 0.87 -7.47
C ILE A 296 -18.18 1.69 -8.61
N GLU A 297 -18.71 1.02 -9.65
CA GLU A 297 -19.32 1.70 -10.81
C GLU A 297 -20.47 2.63 -10.42
N SER A 298 -21.25 2.28 -9.38
CA SER A 298 -22.37 3.11 -8.91
C SER A 298 -21.95 4.49 -8.38
N LYS A 299 -20.68 4.67 -8.03
CA LYS A 299 -20.11 5.91 -7.53
C LYS A 299 -19.37 6.71 -8.60
N LEU A 300 -19.18 6.13 -9.77
CA LEU A 300 -18.47 6.75 -10.89
C LEU A 300 -19.42 7.48 -11.83
N GLU A 301 -18.94 8.60 -12.36
CA GLU A 301 -19.58 9.30 -13.47
C GLU A 301 -18.93 8.89 -14.79
N LYS A 302 -19.75 8.73 -15.82
CA LYS A 302 -19.25 8.50 -17.18
C LYS A 302 -18.68 9.81 -17.75
N LYS A 303 -17.36 9.90 -17.90
CA LYS A 303 -16.67 11.06 -18.47
C LYS A 303 -16.62 11.00 -20.00
N ARG A 304 -16.33 9.83 -20.57
CA ARG A 304 -16.31 9.58 -22.02
C ARG A 304 -16.84 8.18 -22.33
N LYS A 305 -16.73 7.73 -23.59
CA LYS A 305 -17.24 6.42 -24.02
C LYS A 305 -16.76 5.27 -23.12
N THR A 306 -15.46 5.23 -22.84
CA THR A 306 -14.79 4.18 -22.06
C THR A 306 -14.15 4.70 -20.77
N ARG A 307 -14.26 6.00 -20.48
CA ARG A 307 -13.66 6.62 -19.29
C ARG A 307 -14.72 6.96 -18.26
N PHE A 308 -14.45 6.56 -17.03
CA PHE A 308 -15.26 6.77 -15.85
C PHE A 308 -14.38 7.41 -14.79
N GLY A 309 -14.97 8.15 -13.85
CA GLY A 309 -14.19 8.74 -12.78
C GLY A 309 -15.07 9.35 -11.71
N ALA A 310 -14.43 9.89 -10.68
CA ALA A 310 -15.13 10.56 -9.60
C ALA A 310 -15.97 11.77 -10.10
N PRO A 311 -16.99 12.20 -9.33
CA PRO A 311 -17.68 13.47 -9.59
C PRO A 311 -16.71 14.64 -9.76
N TYR A 312 -17.12 15.65 -10.53
CA TYR A 312 -16.24 16.77 -10.87
C TYR A 312 -15.60 17.41 -9.63
N GLY A 313 -14.27 17.53 -9.65
CA GLY A 313 -13.49 18.15 -8.57
C GLY A 313 -13.37 17.30 -7.29
N LYS A 314 -13.76 16.02 -7.33
CA LYS A 314 -13.61 15.07 -6.23
C LYS A 314 -12.69 13.92 -6.63
N LYS A 315 -12.11 13.26 -5.63
CA LYS A 315 -11.40 11.98 -5.77
C LYS A 315 -12.09 10.90 -4.95
N ILE A 316 -12.44 9.76 -5.54
CA ILE A 316 -13.06 8.67 -4.77
C ILE A 316 -11.99 7.96 -3.94
N VAL A 317 -12.31 7.62 -2.70
CA VAL A 317 -11.45 6.76 -1.86
C VAL A 317 -12.29 5.58 -1.40
N VAL A 318 -11.92 4.38 -1.84
CA VAL A 318 -12.64 3.16 -1.44
C VAL A 318 -11.99 2.55 -0.22
N PHE A 319 -12.78 2.42 0.85
CA PHE A 319 -12.47 1.59 2.00
C PHE A 319 -13.18 0.24 1.85
N VAL A 320 -12.43 -0.85 1.95
CA VAL A 320 -12.98 -2.21 1.96
C VAL A 320 -12.85 -2.76 3.37
N ASP A 321 -13.99 -2.97 4.01
CA ASP A 321 -14.06 -3.61 5.33
C ASP A 321 -14.07 -5.13 5.17
N ASP A 322 -13.32 -5.82 6.04
CA ASP A 322 -13.12 -7.27 6.03
C ASP A 322 -12.73 -7.85 4.66
N VAL A 323 -11.64 -7.32 4.08
CA VAL A 323 -11.17 -7.69 2.72
C VAL A 323 -10.98 -9.21 2.52
N ASN A 324 -10.65 -9.95 3.57
CA ASN A 324 -10.41 -11.40 3.53
C ASN A 324 -11.69 -12.26 3.66
N MET A 325 -12.86 -11.66 3.87
CA MET A 325 -14.11 -12.35 4.16
C MET A 325 -14.77 -13.12 3.00
N PRO A 326 -14.65 -12.71 1.71
CA PRO A 326 -15.31 -13.42 0.62
C PRO A 326 -14.98 -14.91 0.57
N ALA A 327 -15.94 -15.78 0.24
CA ALA A 327 -15.67 -17.21 0.20
C ALA A 327 -14.59 -17.57 -0.83
N ARG A 328 -13.69 -18.47 -0.45
CA ARG A 328 -12.72 -19.06 -1.37
C ARG A 328 -13.44 -20.05 -2.29
N GLU A 329 -13.16 -19.94 -3.57
CA GLU A 329 -13.56 -20.96 -4.54
C GLU A 329 -12.77 -22.26 -4.31
N THR A 330 -13.15 -23.34 -5.00
CA THR A 330 -12.54 -24.68 -4.86
C THR A 330 -11.02 -24.67 -4.95
N TYR A 331 -10.45 -23.76 -5.74
CA TYR A 331 -9.01 -23.64 -5.97
C TYR A 331 -8.35 -22.50 -5.18
N GLY A 332 -9.04 -21.95 -4.17
CA GLY A 332 -8.49 -20.97 -3.23
C GLY A 332 -8.63 -19.51 -3.64
N ALA A 333 -9.00 -19.23 -4.90
CA ALA A 333 -9.20 -17.86 -5.38
C ALA A 333 -10.39 -17.18 -4.68
N GLN A 334 -10.27 -15.87 -4.47
CA GLN A 334 -11.36 -15.01 -3.99
C GLN A 334 -11.61 -13.93 -5.05
N PRO A 335 -12.52 -14.17 -6.02
CA PRO A 335 -12.73 -13.28 -7.17
C PRO A 335 -12.95 -11.78 -6.83
N PRO A 336 -13.63 -11.40 -5.73
CA PRO A 336 -13.72 -9.98 -5.34
C PRO A 336 -12.35 -9.35 -5.06
N ILE A 337 -11.44 -10.10 -4.43
CA ILE A 337 -10.10 -9.62 -4.10
C ILE A 337 -9.24 -9.54 -5.37
N GLU A 338 -9.35 -10.52 -6.28
CA GLU A 338 -8.67 -10.46 -7.58
C GLU A 338 -9.13 -9.28 -8.44
N LEU A 339 -10.42 -8.91 -8.35
CA LEU A 339 -10.91 -7.70 -9.00
C LEU A 339 -10.27 -6.44 -8.41
N LEU A 340 -10.14 -6.35 -7.08
CA LEU A 340 -9.44 -5.22 -6.44
C LEU A 340 -7.97 -5.16 -6.85
N ARG A 341 -7.29 -6.31 -6.96
CA ARG A 341 -5.92 -6.39 -7.45
C ARG A 341 -5.81 -5.90 -8.90
N GLN A 342 -6.69 -6.39 -9.79
CA GLN A 342 -6.76 -5.92 -11.18
C GLN A 342 -6.99 -4.40 -11.23
N PHE A 343 -7.85 -3.87 -10.36
CA PHE A 343 -8.10 -2.44 -10.30
C PHE A 343 -6.86 -1.64 -9.84
N GLN A 344 -6.12 -2.12 -8.85
CA GLN A 344 -4.88 -1.47 -8.41
C GLN A 344 -3.80 -1.46 -9.50
N ASP A 345 -3.65 -2.56 -10.24
CA ASP A 345 -2.62 -2.72 -11.26
C ASP A 345 -2.95 -1.93 -12.54
N PHE A 346 -4.21 -1.99 -12.99
CA PHE A 346 -4.62 -1.49 -14.31
C PHE A 346 -5.53 -0.26 -14.29
N ARG A 347 -5.96 0.19 -13.10
CA ARG A 347 -6.88 1.33 -12.92
C ARG A 347 -8.17 1.22 -13.75
N GLY A 348 -8.75 0.03 -13.76
CA GLY A 348 -9.96 -0.23 -14.54
C GLY A 348 -10.46 -1.67 -14.51
N PHE A 349 -11.55 -1.91 -15.23
CA PHE A 349 -12.11 -3.24 -15.43
C PHE A 349 -12.91 -3.36 -16.73
N TYR A 350 -13.13 -4.59 -17.19
CA TYR A 350 -13.97 -4.84 -18.36
C TYR A 350 -15.46 -4.70 -18.06
N ASP A 351 -16.18 -4.08 -18.98
CA ASP A 351 -17.63 -4.22 -19.06
C ASP A 351 -17.97 -5.68 -19.41
N ARG A 352 -18.59 -6.41 -18.49
CA ARG A 352 -18.84 -7.85 -18.69
C ARG A 352 -19.92 -8.17 -19.73
N LYS A 353 -20.71 -7.17 -20.17
CA LYS A 353 -21.76 -7.35 -21.19
C LYS A 353 -21.29 -6.92 -22.58
N LYS A 354 -20.65 -5.75 -22.66
CA LYS A 354 -20.20 -5.12 -23.92
C LYS A 354 -18.73 -5.38 -24.23
N LEU A 355 -17.99 -6.01 -23.31
CA LEU A 355 -16.63 -6.50 -23.48
C LEU A 355 -15.61 -5.42 -23.87
N PHE A 356 -15.77 -4.20 -23.36
CA PHE A 356 -14.80 -3.12 -23.53
C PHE A 356 -14.17 -2.72 -22.19
N TRP A 357 -12.93 -2.25 -22.22
CA TRP A 357 -12.23 -1.77 -21.03
C TRP A 357 -12.80 -0.43 -20.53
N LYS A 358 -13.12 -0.35 -19.24
CA LYS A 358 -13.47 0.89 -18.53
C LYS A 358 -12.23 1.39 -17.80
N ASP A 359 -11.73 2.53 -18.28
CA ASP A 359 -10.64 3.26 -17.65
C ASP A 359 -11.21 4.13 -16.53
N ILE A 360 -10.62 4.06 -15.33
CA ILE A 360 -11.11 4.74 -14.13
C ILE A 360 -10.09 5.77 -13.67
N GLU A 361 -10.52 7.02 -13.70
CA GLU A 361 -9.74 8.20 -13.30
C GLU A 361 -10.21 8.70 -11.92
N ASP A 362 -9.33 9.42 -11.21
CA ASP A 362 -9.63 10.10 -9.94
C ASP A 362 -10.15 9.19 -8.80
N MET A 363 -9.53 8.00 -8.64
CA MET A 363 -9.86 7.02 -7.59
C MET A 363 -8.65 6.31 -7.00
#